data_AF-A0A1G1UYH3-F1
#
_entry.id   AF-A0A1G1UYH3-F1
#
_cell.length_a   1.000
_cell.length_b   1.000
_cell.length_c   1.000
_cell.angle_alpha   90.00
_cell.angle_beta   90.00
_cell.angle_gamma   90.00
#
_symmetry.space_group_name_H-M   'P 1'
#
loop_
_entity.id
_entity.type
_entity.pdbx_description
1 polymer ?
#
loop_
_entity_poly.entity_id
_entity_poly.type
_entity_poly.pdbx_seq_one_letter_code
_entity_poly.pdbx_strand_id
1 'polypeptide(L)'
;MVASFAKYTITTLLTLVASHKLLVTSALAVDIGKEYNSPVKELANIGGLVSAVAGNLYLIAGVIVFIFFLWGGFEYIRGAGSDDRDAIGRGKKVIFSAITGFLIIFVSYWIIQLIEALTNIKIF
;
A
#
# COMPACT_ATOMS: atom_id res chain seq x y z
N MET A 1 49.51 -36.38 30.83
CA MET A 1 48.16 -36.95 30.60
C MET A 1 47.03 -36.04 31.10
N VAL A 2 47.16 -35.38 32.27
CA VAL A 2 46.12 -34.50 32.87
C VAL A 2 45.84 -33.20 32.09
N ALA A 3 46.85 -32.58 31.49
CA ALA A 3 46.71 -31.28 30.80
C ALA A 3 45.80 -31.33 29.55
N SER A 4 45.72 -32.48 28.89
CA SER A 4 44.84 -32.65 27.71
C SER A 4 43.37 -32.71 28.10
N PHE A 5 43.06 -33.30 29.27
CA PHE A 5 41.70 -33.48 29.75
C PHE A 5 41.05 -32.14 30.10
N ALA A 6 41.79 -31.24 30.76
CA ALA A 6 41.31 -29.90 31.11
C ALA A 6 40.92 -29.06 29.87
N LYS A 7 41.66 -29.20 28.76
CA LYS A 7 41.41 -28.44 27.54
C LYS A 7 40.09 -28.82 26.86
N TYR A 8 39.78 -30.11 26.77
CA TYR A 8 38.52 -30.59 26.20
C TYR A 8 37.29 -30.24 27.04
N THR A 9 37.42 -30.25 28.38
CA THR A 9 36.33 -29.85 29.30
C THR A 9 36.03 -28.35 29.20
N ILE A 10 37.07 -27.52 29.05
CA ILE A 10 36.91 -26.08 28.85
C ILE A 10 36.27 -25.77 27.50
N THR A 11 36.71 -26.44 26.42
CA THR A 11 36.11 -26.24 25.09
C THR A 11 34.65 -26.68 25.04
N THR A 12 34.30 -27.81 25.64
CA THR A 12 32.90 -28.28 25.69
C THR A 12 32.00 -27.34 26.52
N LEU A 13 32.48 -26.83 27.66
CA LEU A 13 31.76 -25.82 28.44
C LEU A 13 31.59 -24.49 27.67
N LEU A 14 32.62 -24.03 26.96
CA LEU A 14 32.55 -22.81 26.16
C LEU A 14 31.54 -22.94 25.02
N THR A 15 31.53 -24.09 24.33
CA THR A 15 30.55 -24.35 23.26
C THR A 15 29.13 -24.49 23.80
N LEU A 16 28.95 -25.05 25.00
CA LEU A 16 27.63 -25.16 25.64
C LEU A 16 27.07 -23.77 26.01
N VAL A 17 27.91 -22.90 26.58
CA VAL A 17 27.55 -21.52 26.92
C VAL A 17 27.26 -20.69 25.66
N ALA A 18 28.02 -20.89 24.58
CA ALA A 18 27.76 -20.26 23.29
C ALA A 18 26.42 -20.72 22.70
N SER A 19 26.11 -22.02 22.72
CA SER A 19 24.83 -22.57 22.26
C SER A 19 23.65 -22.03 23.07
N HIS A 20 23.79 -21.89 24.39
CA HIS A 20 22.75 -21.29 25.22
C HIS A 20 22.55 -19.79 24.90
N LYS A 21 23.61 -19.02 24.66
CA LYS A 21 23.49 -17.59 24.29
C LYS A 21 22.94 -17.39 22.88
N LEU A 22 23.22 -18.30 21.95
CA LEU A 22 22.71 -18.29 20.58
C LEU A 22 21.22 -18.63 20.51
N LEU A 23 20.76 -19.63 21.27
CA LEU A 23 19.34 -20.00 21.31
C LEU A 23 18.46 -18.93 21.98
N VAL A 24 18.98 -18.27 23.02
CA VAL A 24 18.23 -17.21 23.73
C VAL A 24 18.17 -15.92 22.91
N THR A 25 19.17 -15.60 22.08
CA THR A 25 19.08 -14.37 21.28
C THR A 25 18.15 -14.50 20.08
N SER A 26 18.01 -15.70 19.49
CA SER A 26 17.09 -15.93 18.37
C SER A 26 15.64 -16.16 18.80
N ALA A 27 15.41 -16.70 20.01
CA ALA A 27 14.05 -16.88 20.56
C ALA A 27 13.46 -15.60 21.17
N LEU A 28 14.31 -14.62 21.51
CA LEU A 28 13.91 -13.34 22.14
C LEU A 28 13.92 -12.18 21.14
N ALA A 29 14.33 -12.41 19.89
CA ALA A 29 14.07 -11.49 18.81
C ALA A 29 12.57 -11.55 18.48
N VAL A 30 11.76 -10.91 19.32
CA VAL A 30 10.37 -10.59 19.01
C VAL A 30 10.45 -9.67 17.80
N ASP A 31 10.07 -10.19 16.65
CA ASP A 31 9.86 -9.43 15.43
C ASP A 31 8.66 -8.51 15.69
N ILE A 32 8.93 -7.34 16.27
CA ILE A 32 7.93 -6.37 16.74
C ILE A 32 6.96 -6.00 15.60
N GLY A 33 7.42 -6.12 14.36
CA GLY A 33 6.57 -5.94 13.18
C GLY A 33 5.58 -7.08 12.95
N LYS A 34 5.92 -8.35 13.21
CA LYS A 34 4.98 -9.48 13.09
C LYS A 34 3.99 -9.56 14.26
N GLU A 35 4.42 -9.21 15.47
CA GLU A 35 3.61 -9.37 16.69
C GLU A 35 2.60 -8.22 16.91
N TYR A 36 2.95 -6.97 16.54
CA TYR A 36 2.16 -5.79 16.92
C TYR A 36 1.46 -5.07 15.76
N ASN A 37 1.47 -5.63 14.55
CA ASN A 37 0.92 -5.01 13.32
C ASN A 37 1.21 -3.49 13.26
N SER A 38 2.44 -3.13 13.64
CA SER A 38 2.84 -1.75 13.79
C SER A 38 2.83 -1.06 12.42
N PRO A 39 2.27 0.16 12.29
CA PRO A 39 2.31 0.92 11.03
C PRO A 39 3.76 1.12 10.53
N VAL A 40 4.76 0.98 11.40
CA VAL A 40 6.18 1.07 11.03
C VAL A 40 6.65 -0.14 10.20
N LYS A 41 5.97 -1.29 10.23
CA LYS A 41 6.29 -2.44 9.36
C LYS A 41 5.82 -2.24 7.92
N GLU A 42 4.66 -1.61 7.72
CA GLU A 42 4.20 -1.23 6.39
C GLU A 42 5.04 -0.09 5.81
N LEU A 43 5.45 0.88 6.63
CA LEU A 43 6.31 1.99 6.19
C LEU A 43 7.76 1.56 5.90
N ALA A 44 8.21 0.41 6.39
CA ALA A 44 9.55 -0.12 6.09
C ALA A 44 9.70 -0.63 4.65
N ASN A 45 8.58 -0.94 3.97
CA ASN A 45 8.55 -1.38 2.59
C ASN A 45 7.89 -0.33 1.69
N ILE A 46 8.46 -0.13 0.50
CA ILE A 46 7.91 0.78 -0.52
C ILE A 46 6.43 0.47 -0.80
N GLY A 47 6.03 -0.81 -0.73
CA GLY A 47 4.64 -1.25 -0.93
C GLY A 47 3.64 -0.69 0.08
N GLY A 48 4.00 -0.57 1.37
CA GLY A 48 3.07 -0.05 2.39
C GLY A 48 2.92 1.47 2.32
N LEU A 49 3.99 2.20 1.97
CA LEU A 49 3.91 3.63 1.66
C LEU A 49 3.00 3.90 0.47
N VAL A 50 3.15 3.11 -0.59
CA VAL A 50 2.31 3.22 -1.80
C VAL A 50 0.85 2.87 -1.47
N SER A 51 0.58 1.84 -0.66
CA SER A 51 -0.77 1.49 -0.23
C SER A 51 -1.46 2.63 0.53
N ALA A 52 -0.78 3.17 1.54
CA ALA A 52 -1.34 4.24 2.38
C ALA A 52 -1.68 5.50 1.58
N VAL A 53 -0.80 5.88 0.63
CA VAL A 53 -1.04 7.04 -0.25
C VAL A 53 -2.14 6.72 -1.27
N ALA A 54 -2.08 5.56 -1.92
CA ALA A 54 -3.03 5.17 -2.96
C ALA A 54 -4.45 5.06 -2.39
N GLY A 55 -4.64 4.39 -1.24
CA GLY A 55 -5.93 4.23 -0.59
C GLY A 55 -6.64 5.56 -0.30
N ASN A 56 -5.92 6.51 0.31
CA ASN A 56 -6.46 7.85 0.56
C ASN A 56 -6.75 8.62 -0.74
N LEU A 57 -5.91 8.46 -1.76
CA LEU A 57 -6.08 9.14 -3.04
C LEU A 57 -7.31 8.60 -3.80
N TYR A 58 -7.55 7.29 -3.78
CA TYR A 58 -8.74 6.69 -4.40
C TYR A 58 -10.04 7.23 -3.82
N LEU A 59 -10.09 7.42 -2.50
CA LEU A 59 -11.26 8.01 -1.82
C LEU A 59 -11.50 9.45 -2.29
N ILE A 60 -10.46 10.28 -2.28
CA ILE A 60 -10.56 11.69 -2.71
C ILE A 60 -10.93 11.77 -4.20
N ALA A 61 -10.30 10.95 -5.04
CA ALA A 61 -10.54 10.93 -6.48
C ALA A 61 -11.99 10.52 -6.80
N GLY A 62 -12.55 9.54 -6.07
CA GLY A 62 -13.96 9.15 -6.22
C GLY A 62 -14.92 10.31 -5.92
N VAL A 63 -14.68 11.08 -4.85
CA VAL A 63 -15.48 12.25 -4.50
C VAL A 63 -15.37 13.35 -5.57
N ILE A 64 -14.17 13.62 -6.07
CA ILE A 64 -13.96 14.63 -7.12
C ILE A 64 -14.70 14.26 -8.40
N VAL A 65 -14.57 13.01 -8.85
CA VAL A 65 -15.28 12.51 -10.05
C VAL A 65 -16.79 12.66 -9.88
N PHE A 66 -17.33 12.34 -8.70
CA PHE A 66 -18.75 12.47 -8.40
C PHE A 66 -19.22 13.94 -8.52
N ILE A 67 -18.47 14.88 -7.95
CA ILE A 67 -18.79 16.32 -8.04
C ILE A 67 -18.77 16.80 -9.49
N PHE A 68 -17.78 16.39 -10.29
CA PHE A 68 -17.72 16.74 -11.71
C PHE A 68 -18.85 16.12 -12.52
N PHE A 69 -19.28 14.90 -12.18
CA PHE A 69 -20.45 14.28 -12.80
C PHE A 69 -21.73 15.09 -12.53
N LEU A 70 -21.94 15.50 -11.28
CA LEU A 70 -23.09 16.33 -10.92
C LEU A 70 -23.03 17.68 -11.64
N TRP A 71 -21.88 18.37 -11.60
CA TRP A 71 -21.76 19.69 -12.23
C TRP A 71 -21.96 19.62 -13.74
N GLY A 72 -21.30 18.67 -14.41
CA GLY A 72 -21.45 18.47 -15.85
C GLY A 72 -22.89 18.10 -16.24
N GLY A 73 -23.54 17.25 -15.43
CA GLY A 73 -24.95 16.89 -15.61
C GLY A 73 -25.89 18.08 -15.43
N PHE A 74 -25.71 18.88 -14.38
CA PHE A 74 -26.50 20.09 -14.14
C PHE A 74 -26.31 21.15 -15.23
N GLU A 75 -25.08 21.40 -15.66
CA GLU A 75 -24.76 22.34 -16.75
C GLU A 75 -25.43 21.89 -18.06
N TYR A 76 -25.36 20.58 -18.36
CA TYR A 76 -25.99 20.00 -19.54
C TYR A 76 -27.52 20.14 -19.53
N ILE A 77 -28.17 19.78 -18.42
CA ILE A 77 -29.63 19.86 -18.28
C ILE A 77 -30.10 21.32 -18.32
N ARG A 78 -29.38 22.23 -17.65
CA ARG A 78 -29.70 23.66 -17.68
C ARG A 78 -29.61 24.22 -19.10
N GLY A 79 -28.53 23.93 -19.81
CA GLY A 79 -28.35 24.37 -21.20
C GLY A 79 -29.41 23.82 -22.15
N ALA A 80 -29.80 22.55 -21.97
CA ALA A 80 -30.86 21.92 -22.75
C ALA A 80 -32.24 22.56 -22.50
N GLY A 81 -32.50 23.07 -21.29
CA GLY A 81 -33.75 23.74 -20.94
C GLY A 81 -33.85 25.18 -21.46
N SER A 82 -32.74 25.88 -21.67
CA SER A 82 -32.70 27.27 -22.13
C SER A 82 -32.27 27.44 -23.60
N ASP A 83 -32.11 26.34 -24.35
CA ASP A 83 -31.53 26.28 -25.71
C ASP A 83 -30.14 26.98 -25.82
N ASP A 84 -29.40 26.99 -24.70
CA ASP A 84 -28.06 27.55 -24.64
C ASP A 84 -27.05 26.50 -25.11
N ARG A 85 -26.64 26.62 -26.38
CA ARG A 85 -25.70 25.71 -27.03
C ARG A 85 -24.32 25.70 -26.37
N ASP A 86 -23.91 26.80 -25.75
CA ASP A 86 -22.61 26.89 -25.08
C ASP A 86 -22.62 26.10 -23.78
N ALA A 87 -23.69 26.23 -22.99
CA ALA A 87 -23.88 25.45 -21.76
C ALA A 87 -23.97 23.94 -22.05
N ILE A 88 -24.66 23.54 -23.12
CA ILE A 88 -24.71 22.15 -23.58
C ILE A 88 -23.31 21.63 -23.94
N GLY A 89 -22.54 22.43 -24.70
CA GLY A 89 -21.17 22.09 -25.09
C GLY A 89 -20.23 21.92 -23.88
N ARG A 90 -20.30 22.84 -22.92
CA ARG A 90 -19.52 22.77 -21.67
C ARG A 90 -19.92 21.56 -20.83
N GLY A 91 -21.21 21.32 -20.63
CA GLY A 91 -21.71 20.17 -19.86
C GLY A 91 -21.22 18.83 -20.44
N LYS A 92 -21.31 18.65 -21.77
CA LYS A 92 -20.77 17.47 -22.45
C LYS A 92 -19.27 17.29 -22.21
N LYS A 93 -18.49 18.38 -22.31
CA LYS A 93 -17.05 18.35 -22.10
C LYS A 93 -16.70 17.95 -20.66
N VAL A 94 -17.41 18.51 -19.67
CA VAL A 94 -17.21 18.18 -18.25
C VAL A 94 -17.54 16.70 -18.00
N ILE A 95 -18.67 16.20 -18.50
CA ILE A 95 -19.04 14.79 -18.39
C ILE A 95 -17.97 13.89 -19.02
N PHE A 96 -17.51 14.22 -20.23
CA PHE A 96 -16.46 13.45 -20.90
C PHE A 96 -15.14 13.44 -20.11
N SER A 97 -14.77 14.57 -19.51
CA SER A 97 -13.60 14.67 -18.64
C SER A 97 -13.75 13.87 -17.35
N ALA A 98 -14.95 13.84 -16.75
CA ALA A 98 -15.24 13.05 -15.56
C ALA A 98 -15.17 11.54 -15.87
N ILE A 99 -15.74 11.11 -17.01
CA ILE A 99 -15.65 9.71 -17.48
C ILE A 99 -14.20 9.32 -17.75
N THR A 100 -13.43 10.19 -18.39
CA THR A 100 -12.01 9.93 -18.68
C THR A 100 -11.21 9.82 -17.37
N GLY A 101 -11.43 10.72 -16.41
CA GLY A 101 -10.80 10.66 -15.09
C GLY A 101 -11.17 9.39 -14.33
N PHE A 102 -12.44 8.99 -14.36
CA PHE A 102 -12.91 7.74 -13.78
C PHE A 102 -12.21 6.53 -14.41
N LEU A 103 -12.09 6.51 -15.74
CA LEU A 103 -11.44 5.42 -16.46
C LEU A 103 -9.96 5.30 -16.08
N ILE A 104 -9.25 6.42 -15.88
CA ILE A 104 -7.86 6.41 -15.42
C ILE A 104 -7.74 5.77 -14.03
N ILE A 105 -8.62 6.15 -13.10
CA ILE A 105 -8.66 5.57 -11.74
C ILE A 105 -8.93 4.07 -11.82
N PHE A 106 -9.85 3.66 -12.68
CA PHE A 106 -10.20 2.25 -12.89
C PHE A 106 -9.02 1.44 -13.44
N VAL A 107 -8.31 1.95 -14.45
CA VAL A 107 -7.11 1.29 -15.00
C VAL A 107 -5.94 1.27 -14.00
N SER A 108 -5.80 2.32 -13.19
CA SER A 108 -4.78 2.40 -12.14
C SER A 108 -4.89 1.24 -11.14
N TYR A 109 -6.10 0.79 -10.82
CA TYR A 109 -6.31 -0.38 -9.95
C TYR A 109 -5.65 -1.65 -10.51
N TRP A 110 -5.83 -1.93 -11.81
CA TRP A 110 -5.21 -3.09 -12.45
C TRP A 110 -3.69 -3.01 -12.51
N ILE A 111 -3.12 -1.81 -12.64
CA ILE A 111 -1.67 -1.63 -12.59
C ILE A 111 -1.14 -2.05 -11.21
N ILE A 112 -1.81 -1.64 -10.14
CA ILE A 112 -1.38 -2.01 -8.78
C ILE A 112 -1.52 -3.52 -8.58
N GLN A 113 -2.62 -4.11 -9.03
CA GLN A 113 -2.84 -5.56 -8.92
C GLN A 113 -1.79 -6.38 -9.70
N LEU A 114 -1.32 -5.87 -10.83
CA LEU A 114 -0.22 -6.49 -11.58
C LEU A 114 1.10 -6.41 -10.79
N ILE A 115 1.38 -5.28 -10.13
CA ILE A 115 2.56 -5.11 -9.27
C ILE A 115 2.49 -6.07 -8.08
N GLU A 116 1.33 -6.26 -7.45
CA GLU A 116 1.15 -7.23 -6.38
C GLU A 116 1.44 -8.66 -6.85
N ALA A 117 0.93 -9.04 -8.02
CA ALA A 117 1.12 -10.37 -8.59
C ALA A 117 2.59 -10.66 -8.90
N LEU A 118 3.35 -9.67 -9.39
CA LEU A 118 4.77 -9.83 -9.71
C LEU A 118 5.67 -9.81 -8.47
N THR A 119 5.33 -8.97 -7.48
CA THR A 119 6.19 -8.73 -6.31
C THR A 119 5.82 -9.61 -5.11
N ASN A 120 4.66 -10.28 -5.14
CA ASN A 120 4.08 -11.01 -4.00
C ASN A 120 3.91 -10.14 -2.74
N ILE A 121 3.85 -8.82 -2.91
CA ILE A 121 3.60 -7.85 -1.84
C ILE A 121 2.14 -7.45 -1.98
N LYS A 122 1.34 -7.70 -0.95
CA LYS A 122 -0.05 -7.19 -0.88
C LYS A 122 -0.01 -5.70 -0.59
N ILE A 123 -0.54 -4.90 -1.52
CA ILE A 123 -0.76 -3.46 -1.37
C ILE A 123 -2.24 -3.24 -0.98
N PHE A 124 -3.14 -4.13 -1.39
CA PHE A 124 -4.56 -4.22 -1.03
C PHE A 124 -4.97 -5.60 -0.46
#